data_AF-A0A2N2HAA4-F1
#
_entry.id   AF-A0A2N2HAA4-F1
#
_cell.length_a   1.000
_cell.length_b   1.000
_cell.length_c   1.000
_cell.angle_alpha   90.00
_cell.angle_beta   90.00
_cell.angle_gamma   90.00
#
_symmetry.space_group_name_H-M   'P 1'
#
loop_
_entity.id
_entity.type
_entity.pdbx_description
1 polymer ?
#
loop_
_entity_poly.entity_id
_entity_poly.type
_entity_poly.pdbx_seq_one_letter_code
_entity_poly.pdbx_strand_id
1 'polypeptide(L)'
;MLRISDLGEIEEFDRRIREVLGPDSLPEYTVEPIPSGVPILLLFERGALSTVFTKGARVGGQDVTRNVKTILSVPLSLHSLLAGKEPPARLEVWGTVYAERNAVKADIGYESMRDMVSASLIGADMRDAARFPLDMFCHGAEQEIELSRYIGAASHFEVMLMLQDWGFRVNKPHIRLCSGITEVIQAIRTVEEQKESSYELDEAVVQLNLLAQRSAVEAASDLKGVIEYEIKPPQRG
;
A
#
# COMPACT_ATOMS: atom_id res chain seq x y z
N MET A 1 6.03 -9.22 -4.16
CA MET A 1 4.81 -9.95 -3.72
C MET A 1 4.36 -10.82 -4.87
N LEU A 2 3.54 -11.85 -4.61
CA LEU A 2 2.92 -12.60 -5.70
C LEU A 2 1.82 -11.73 -6.30
N ARG A 3 1.86 -11.52 -7.62
CA ARG A 3 0.82 -10.81 -8.36
C ARG A 3 -0.09 -11.84 -9.03
N ILE A 4 -1.39 -11.67 -8.88
CA ILE A 4 -2.42 -12.59 -9.39
C ILE A 4 -3.54 -11.79 -10.06
N SER A 5 -4.35 -12.47 -10.89
CA SER A 5 -5.45 -11.81 -11.62
C SER A 5 -6.72 -12.64 -11.72
N ASP A 6 -6.76 -13.79 -11.04
CA ASP A 6 -7.89 -14.71 -11.03
C ASP A 6 -8.34 -15.04 -9.60
N LEU A 7 -9.66 -15.16 -9.41
CA LEU A 7 -10.23 -15.48 -8.11
C LEU A 7 -9.85 -16.89 -7.62
N GLY A 8 -9.61 -17.85 -8.52
CA GLY A 8 -9.12 -19.18 -8.17
C GLY A 8 -7.70 -19.15 -7.61
N GLU A 9 -6.85 -18.21 -8.03
CA GLU A 9 -5.53 -18.00 -7.44
C GLU A 9 -5.62 -17.48 -5.99
N ILE A 10 -6.67 -16.71 -5.66
CA ILE A 10 -6.96 -16.25 -4.30
C ILE A 10 -7.38 -17.42 -3.41
N GLU A 11 -8.23 -18.31 -3.91
CA GLU A 11 -8.63 -19.52 -3.19
C GLU A 11 -7.43 -20.45 -2.95
N GLU A 12 -6.54 -20.60 -3.94
CA GLU A 12 -5.30 -21.36 -3.79
C GLU A 12 -4.35 -20.74 -2.76
N PHE A 13 -4.26 -19.41 -2.72
CA PHE A 13 -3.51 -18.70 -1.69
C PHE A 13 -4.04 -18.98 -0.28
N ASP A 14 -5.36 -18.90 -0.05
CA ASP A 14 -5.98 -19.25 1.24
C ASP A 14 -5.76 -20.72 1.60
N ARG A 15 -5.90 -21.62 0.62
CA ARG A 15 -5.67 -23.07 0.81
C ARG A 15 -4.26 -23.33 1.34
N ARG A 16 -3.24 -22.75 0.71
CA ARG A 16 -1.84 -22.89 1.14
C ARG A 16 -1.56 -22.24 2.50
N ILE A 17 -2.21 -21.11 2.82
CA ILE A 17 -2.14 -20.52 4.16
C ILE A 17 -2.67 -21.49 5.21
N ARG A 18 -3.83 -22.10 4.97
CA ARG A 18 -4.43 -23.06 5.91
C ARG A 18 -3.64 -24.35 6.05
N GLU A 19 -2.94 -24.79 5.00
CA GLU A 19 -2.00 -25.92 5.10
C GLU A 19 -0.90 -25.65 6.13
N VAL A 20 -0.43 -24.41 6.22
CA VAL A 20 0.58 -23.99 7.20
C VAL A 20 -0.02 -23.78 8.59
N LEU A 21 -1.16 -23.08 8.68
CA LEU A 21 -1.77 -22.71 9.96
C LEU A 21 -2.60 -23.83 10.61
N GLY A 22 -2.97 -24.85 9.84
CA GLY A 22 -3.82 -25.95 10.25
C GLY A 22 -5.29 -25.80 9.79
N PRO A 23 -6.03 -26.91 9.69
CA PRO A 23 -7.39 -26.94 9.11
C PRO A 23 -8.43 -26.16 9.91
N ASP A 24 -8.26 -26.06 11.23
CA ASP A 24 -9.15 -25.30 12.13
C ASP A 24 -8.74 -23.83 12.27
N SER A 25 -7.74 -23.38 11.52
CA SER A 25 -7.33 -21.98 11.52
C SER A 25 -8.44 -21.09 10.96
N LEU A 26 -8.54 -19.89 11.50
CA LEU A 26 -9.41 -18.82 11.01
C LEU A 26 -8.53 -17.67 10.54
N PRO A 27 -8.04 -17.71 9.29
CA PRO A 27 -7.27 -16.61 8.73
C PRO A 27 -8.14 -15.35 8.63
N GLU A 28 -7.60 -14.23 9.08
CA GLU A 28 -8.20 -12.91 8.87
C GLU A 28 -7.33 -12.15 7.87
N TYR A 29 -7.96 -11.45 6.94
CA TYR A 29 -7.29 -10.72 5.88
C TYR A 29 -7.66 -9.24 5.93
N THR A 30 -6.77 -8.40 5.38
CA THR A 30 -7.15 -7.06 4.93
C THR A 30 -7.17 -7.02 3.41
N VAL A 31 -8.15 -6.32 2.84
CA VAL A 31 -8.18 -5.96 1.43
C VAL A 31 -8.13 -4.44 1.31
N GLU A 32 -7.11 -3.91 0.64
CA GLU A 32 -6.95 -2.47 0.41
C GLU A 32 -6.85 -2.20 -1.10
N PRO A 33 -7.73 -1.37 -1.68
CA PRO A 33 -7.59 -0.93 -3.07
C PRO A 33 -6.43 0.06 -3.20
N ILE A 34 -5.59 -0.16 -4.19
CA ILE A 34 -4.38 0.61 -4.45
C ILE A 34 -4.62 1.52 -5.67
N PRO A 35 -4.38 2.83 -5.55
CA PRO A 35 -4.50 3.74 -6.67
C PRO A 35 -3.57 3.38 -7.84
N SER A 36 -3.99 3.68 -9.06
CA SER A 36 -3.13 3.71 -10.23
C SER A 36 -2.09 4.82 -10.06
N GLY A 37 -0.86 4.42 -9.77
CA GLY A 37 0.18 5.36 -9.38
C GLY A 37 1.57 4.73 -9.33
N VAL A 38 2.50 5.48 -8.76
CA VAL A 38 3.90 5.05 -8.61
C VAL A 38 4.12 4.58 -7.19
N PRO A 39 4.39 3.28 -6.97
CA PRO A 39 4.72 2.80 -5.65
C PRO A 39 6.10 3.32 -5.25
N ILE A 40 6.23 3.75 -4.00
CA ILE A 40 7.44 4.35 -3.44
C ILE A 40 7.79 3.71 -2.09
N LEU A 41 9.07 3.81 -1.73
CA LEU A 41 9.62 3.45 -0.44
C LEU A 41 10.23 4.70 0.20
N LEU A 42 9.72 5.08 1.37
CA LEU A 42 10.17 6.22 2.16
C LEU A 42 11.04 5.75 3.32
N LEU A 43 12.23 6.33 3.45
CA LEU A 43 13.19 6.07 4.50
C LEU A 43 13.20 7.25 5.47
N PHE A 44 12.89 6.96 6.73
CA PHE A 44 12.95 7.92 7.82
C PHE A 44 14.09 7.59 8.76
N GLU A 45 14.87 8.61 9.14
CA GLU A 45 15.88 8.51 10.18
C GLU A 45 15.59 9.53 11.28
N ARG A 46 15.44 9.04 12.51
CA ARG A 46 15.09 9.82 13.71
C ARG A 46 13.86 10.70 13.48
N GLY A 47 12.85 10.12 12.84
CA GLY A 47 11.60 10.79 12.49
C GLY A 47 11.68 11.70 11.27
N ALA A 48 12.84 12.07 10.73
CA ALA A 48 12.94 12.93 9.56
C ALA A 48 12.98 12.14 8.25
N LEU A 49 12.26 12.61 7.22
CA LEU A 49 12.29 12.00 5.88
C LEU A 49 13.69 12.19 5.24
N SER A 50 14.44 11.09 5.16
CA SER A 50 15.77 11.05 4.57
C SER A 50 15.69 10.94 3.05
N THR A 51 15.13 9.83 2.55
CA THR A 51 15.22 9.45 1.13
C THR A 51 13.95 8.75 0.69
N VAL A 52 13.58 8.92 -0.58
CA VAL A 52 12.48 8.21 -1.22
C VAL A 52 12.94 7.59 -2.53
N PHE A 53 12.63 6.31 -2.71
CA PHE A 53 12.87 5.56 -3.95
C PHE A 53 11.56 5.09 -4.56
N THR A 54 11.52 4.88 -5.87
CA THR A 54 10.47 4.07 -6.48
C THR A 54 10.58 2.61 -6.03
N LYS A 55 9.45 1.98 -5.70
CA LYS A 55 9.37 0.60 -5.17
C LYS A 55 9.74 -0.40 -6.29
N GLY A 56 10.44 -1.46 -5.91
CA GLY A 56 10.98 -2.47 -6.85
C GLY A 56 12.51 -2.49 -6.94
N ALA A 57 13.19 -1.55 -6.28
CA ALA A 57 14.62 -1.42 -6.44
C ALA A 57 15.32 -0.88 -5.19
N ARG A 58 15.22 -1.63 -4.07
CA ARG A 58 16.17 -1.51 -2.93
C ARG A 58 17.64 -1.50 -3.41
N VAL A 59 17.89 -2.04 -4.61
CA VAL A 59 19.09 -1.83 -5.44
C VAL A 59 18.65 -1.34 -6.83
N GLY A 60 18.99 -0.10 -7.20
CA GLY A 60 18.78 0.44 -8.56
C GLY A 60 17.55 1.34 -8.79
N GLY A 61 16.81 1.70 -7.74
CA GLY A 61 15.65 2.59 -7.84
C GLY A 61 16.06 4.02 -8.09
N GLN A 62 15.16 4.80 -8.70
CA GLN A 62 15.42 6.22 -8.87
C GLN A 62 15.12 6.96 -7.57
N ASP A 63 16.08 7.78 -7.14
CA ASP A 63 15.88 8.72 -6.04
C ASP A 63 14.89 9.81 -6.51
N VAL A 64 13.71 9.79 -5.93
CA VAL A 64 12.62 10.74 -6.20
C VAL A 64 12.38 11.66 -5.01
N THR A 65 13.31 11.71 -4.05
CA THR A 65 13.17 12.44 -2.77
C THR A 65 12.75 13.89 -2.97
N ARG A 66 13.38 14.59 -3.92
CA ARG A 66 13.10 16.01 -4.16
C ARG A 66 11.66 16.26 -4.61
N ASN A 67 11.15 15.43 -5.51
CA ASN A 67 9.81 15.57 -6.08
C ASN A 67 8.75 15.08 -5.08
N VAL A 68 9.00 13.98 -4.38
CA VAL A 68 8.06 13.47 -3.37
C VAL A 68 7.92 14.44 -2.18
N LYS A 69 8.98 15.19 -1.81
CA LYS A 69 8.91 16.22 -0.76
C LYS A 69 7.98 17.41 -1.08
N THR A 70 7.53 17.57 -2.33
CA THR A 70 6.57 18.63 -2.69
C THR A 70 5.11 18.20 -2.47
N ILE A 71 4.87 16.91 -2.24
CA ILE A 71 3.53 16.33 -2.06
C ILE A 71 3.06 16.57 -0.62
N LEU A 72 1.96 17.30 -0.45
CA LEU A 72 1.49 17.77 0.86
C LEU A 72 1.12 16.64 1.83
N SER A 73 0.64 15.51 1.33
CA SER A 73 0.27 14.35 2.15
C SER A 73 1.46 13.48 2.57
N VAL A 74 2.66 13.77 2.07
CA VAL A 74 3.88 13.09 2.50
C VAL A 74 4.42 13.76 3.77
N PRO A 75 4.48 13.05 4.91
CA PRO A 75 5.06 13.63 6.11
C PRO A 75 6.58 13.81 5.92
N LEU A 76 7.08 15.02 6.19
CA LEU A 76 8.52 15.31 6.20
C LEU A 76 9.17 14.99 7.55
N SER A 77 8.36 14.93 8.60
CA SER A 77 8.76 14.55 9.95
C SER A 77 7.63 13.75 10.61
N LEU A 78 7.99 12.64 11.23
CA LEU A 78 7.10 11.79 12.01
C LEU A 78 7.15 12.20 13.47
N HIS A 79 5.99 12.20 14.10
CA HIS A 79 5.79 12.42 15.54
C HIS A 79 4.45 11.81 15.92
N SER A 80 4.31 11.32 17.15
CA SER A 80 3.00 10.83 17.59
C SER A 80 2.02 12.00 17.79
N LEU A 81 0.88 11.94 17.12
CA LEU A 81 -0.16 12.97 17.18
C LEU A 81 -1.09 12.79 18.39
N LEU A 82 -1.26 11.56 18.88
CA LEU A 82 -2.22 11.20 19.93
C LEU A 82 -1.58 10.82 21.28
N ALA A 83 -0.37 11.30 21.57
CA ALA A 83 0.42 10.93 22.76
C ALA A 83 0.66 9.40 22.88
N GLY A 84 0.81 8.75 21.72
CA GLY A 84 1.12 7.34 21.56
C GLY A 84 2.63 7.04 21.60
N LYS A 85 3.03 5.94 20.96
CA LYS A 85 4.45 5.56 20.85
C LYS A 85 5.15 6.40 19.81
N GLU A 86 6.38 6.81 20.10
CA GLU A 86 7.21 7.52 19.13
C GLU A 86 7.62 6.60 17.96
N PRO A 87 7.85 7.16 16.76
CA PRO A 87 8.44 6.42 15.65
C PRO A 87 9.82 5.86 16.02
N PRO A 88 10.20 4.66 15.54
CA PRO A 88 11.54 4.13 15.74
C PRO A 88 12.60 5.01 15.06
N ALA A 89 13.86 4.87 15.50
CA ALA A 89 14.98 5.64 14.96
C ALA A 89 15.19 5.42 13.45
N ARG A 90 14.77 4.28 12.91
CA ARG A 90 14.72 3.99 11.48
C ARG A 90 13.36 3.39 11.15
N LEU A 91 12.72 3.93 10.13
CA LEU A 91 11.45 3.42 9.63
C LEU A 91 11.46 3.42 8.11
N GLU A 92 11.06 2.30 7.52
CA GLU A 92 10.86 2.13 6.09
C GLU A 92 9.37 1.90 5.85
N VAL A 93 8.74 2.84 5.14
CA VAL A 93 7.30 2.82 4.84
C VAL A 93 7.12 2.79 3.34
N TRP A 94 6.21 1.95 2.85
CA TRP A 94 5.85 1.94 1.45
C TRP A 94 4.44 2.51 1.24
N GLY A 95 4.26 3.10 0.08
CA GLY A 95 2.99 3.68 -0.32
C GLY A 95 2.93 3.90 -1.82
N THR A 96 1.89 4.56 -2.28
CA THR A 96 1.67 4.86 -3.69
C THR A 96 1.40 6.34 -3.85
N VAL A 97 2.21 7.00 -4.69
CA VAL A 97 1.91 8.36 -5.17
C VAL A 97 0.94 8.24 -6.33
N TYR A 98 -0.12 9.03 -6.30
CA TYR A 98 -1.17 9.00 -7.30
C TYR A 98 -1.70 10.41 -7.58
N ALA A 99 -2.62 10.52 -8.53
CA ALA A 99 -3.35 11.76 -8.79
C ALA A 99 -4.87 11.52 -8.73
N GLU A 100 -5.59 12.50 -8.21
CA GLU A 100 -7.05 12.50 -8.23
C GLU A 100 -7.55 12.73 -9.67
N ARG A 101 -8.53 11.93 -10.13
CA ARG A 101 -9.16 12.02 -11.46
C ARG A 101 -9.58 13.44 -11.82
N ASN A 102 -10.22 14.12 -10.86
CA ASN A 102 -10.78 15.45 -11.08
C ASN A 102 -9.72 16.57 -11.12
N ALA A 103 -8.51 16.27 -10.68
CA ALA A 103 -7.45 17.24 -10.57
C ALA A 103 -6.60 17.30 -11.86
N VAL A 104 -6.77 16.31 -12.74
CA VAL A 104 -6.09 16.20 -14.03
C VAL A 104 -7.05 16.60 -15.16
N LYS A 105 -6.61 17.50 -16.06
CA LYS A 105 -7.39 17.81 -17.28
C LYS A 105 -7.28 16.64 -18.27
N ALA A 106 -8.36 16.36 -19.00
CA ALA A 106 -8.47 15.20 -19.89
C ALA A 106 -7.45 15.14 -21.06
N ASP A 107 -6.62 16.18 -21.26
CA ASP A 107 -5.72 16.32 -22.41
C ASP A 107 -4.30 16.72 -21.99
N ILE A 108 -3.72 15.96 -21.08
CA ILE A 108 -2.35 16.16 -20.58
C ILE A 108 -1.27 15.47 -21.43
N GLY A 109 -1.67 14.73 -22.48
CA GLY A 109 -0.73 14.08 -23.41
C GLY A 109 -0.01 12.84 -22.85
N TYR A 110 -0.56 12.18 -21.82
CA TYR A 110 -0.05 10.93 -21.26
C TYR A 110 -1.00 9.76 -21.57
N GLU A 111 -0.45 8.55 -21.69
CA GLU A 111 -1.21 7.33 -22.02
C GLU A 111 -2.09 6.84 -20.85
N SER A 112 -1.66 7.10 -19.61
CA SER A 112 -2.41 6.77 -18.37
C SER A 112 -2.11 7.77 -17.24
N MET A 113 -2.93 7.76 -16.16
CA MET A 113 -2.61 8.55 -14.97
C MET A 113 -1.32 8.10 -14.29
N ARG A 114 -1.05 6.79 -14.28
CA ARG A 114 0.22 6.25 -13.78
C ARG A 114 1.42 6.83 -14.53
N ASP A 115 1.34 6.95 -15.86
CA ASP A 115 2.43 7.51 -16.68
C ASP A 115 2.65 8.99 -16.41
N MET A 116 1.57 9.75 -16.21
CA MET A 116 1.66 11.15 -15.79
C MET A 116 2.35 11.27 -14.43
N VAL A 117 1.91 10.48 -13.43
CA VAL A 117 2.54 10.49 -12.09
C VAL A 117 4.01 10.10 -12.19
N SER A 118 4.33 9.05 -12.94
CA SER A 118 5.70 8.62 -13.21
C SER A 118 6.55 9.75 -13.78
N ALA A 119 6.09 10.38 -14.87
CA ALA A 119 6.79 11.48 -15.51
C ALA A 119 6.96 12.71 -14.58
N SER A 120 6.03 12.94 -13.64
CA SER A 120 6.14 14.03 -12.66
C SER A 120 7.15 13.75 -11.54
N LEU A 121 7.46 12.48 -11.25
CA LEU A 121 8.36 12.09 -10.17
C LEU A 121 9.78 11.77 -10.66
N ILE A 122 9.89 11.09 -11.78
CA ILE A 122 11.11 10.50 -12.31
C ILE A 122 11.76 11.47 -13.30
N GLY A 123 12.93 12.01 -12.94
CA GLY A 123 13.73 12.86 -13.83
C GLY A 123 13.16 14.25 -14.12
N ALA A 124 12.00 14.60 -13.55
CA ALA A 124 11.38 15.92 -13.71
C ALA A 124 12.05 17.01 -12.87
N ASP A 125 12.02 18.25 -13.37
CA ASP A 125 12.30 19.44 -12.56
C ASP A 125 11.21 19.58 -11.48
N MET A 126 11.64 19.88 -10.25
CA MET A 126 10.77 20.06 -9.08
C MET A 126 9.61 21.04 -9.33
N ARG A 127 9.84 22.08 -10.15
CA ARG A 127 8.82 23.09 -10.48
C ARG A 127 7.73 22.56 -11.40
N ASP A 128 8.04 21.54 -12.19
CA ASP A 128 7.08 20.90 -13.07
C ASP A 128 6.32 19.80 -12.31
N ALA A 129 7.01 19.05 -11.45
CA ALA A 129 6.40 18.09 -10.53
C ALA A 129 5.33 18.72 -9.63
N ALA A 130 5.62 19.90 -9.05
CA ALA A 130 4.72 20.62 -8.15
C ALA A 130 3.44 21.17 -8.83
N ARG A 131 3.35 21.13 -10.16
CA ARG A 131 2.14 21.53 -10.90
C ARG A 131 1.09 20.44 -10.91
N PHE A 132 1.50 19.20 -10.67
CA PHE A 132 0.58 18.07 -10.62
C PHE A 132 -0.02 17.98 -9.22
N PRO A 133 -1.35 17.83 -9.11
CA PRO A 133 -2.06 17.64 -7.85
C PRO A 133 -1.86 16.20 -7.35
N LEU A 134 -0.62 15.88 -7.02
CA LEU A 134 -0.23 14.57 -6.52
C LEU A 134 -0.63 14.39 -5.06
N ASP A 135 -0.92 13.17 -4.71
CA ASP A 135 -1.24 12.73 -3.36
C ASP A 135 -0.57 11.38 -3.08
N MET A 136 -0.62 10.90 -1.84
CA MET A 136 0.01 9.66 -1.42
C MET A 136 -0.88 8.93 -0.42
N PHE A 137 -1.04 7.61 -0.64
CA PHE A 137 -1.46 6.71 0.43
C PHE A 137 -0.29 5.85 0.91
N CYS A 138 -0.19 5.71 2.23
CA CYS A 138 0.64 4.74 2.91
C CYS A 138 -0.09 3.40 2.96
N HIS A 139 0.64 2.30 2.72
CA HIS A 139 0.11 0.94 2.66
C HIS A 139 0.82 -0.04 3.62
N GLY A 140 1.84 0.42 4.35
CA GLY A 140 2.48 -0.36 5.42
C GLY A 140 3.96 -0.11 5.57
N ALA A 141 4.57 -0.82 6.51
CA ALA A 141 6.01 -0.79 6.74
C ALA A 141 6.72 -1.99 6.08
N GLU A 142 7.97 -1.82 5.67
CA GLU A 142 8.74 -2.95 5.09
C GLU A 142 9.09 -4.01 6.15
N GLN A 143 9.45 -3.58 7.36
CA GLN A 143 9.78 -4.45 8.49
C GLN A 143 8.59 -4.53 9.46
N GLU A 144 7.40 -4.79 8.92
CA GLU A 144 6.14 -4.66 9.66
C GLU A 144 6.03 -5.60 10.87
N ILE A 145 6.51 -6.84 10.79
CA ILE A 145 6.48 -7.77 11.93
C ILE A 145 7.39 -7.29 13.08
N GLU A 146 8.50 -6.64 12.77
CA GLU A 146 9.38 -6.06 13.80
C GLU A 146 8.79 -4.79 14.37
N LEU A 147 8.27 -3.93 13.49
CA LEU A 147 7.57 -2.70 13.87
C LEU A 147 6.41 -3.01 14.81
N SER A 148 5.60 -4.03 14.50
CA SER A 148 4.44 -4.39 15.30
C SER A 148 4.80 -4.80 16.72
N ARG A 149 5.92 -5.52 16.92
CA ARG A 149 6.45 -5.83 18.26
C ARG A 149 6.86 -4.56 19.01
N TYR A 150 7.53 -3.63 18.32
CA TYR A 150 7.93 -2.35 18.91
C TYR A 150 6.71 -1.52 19.36
N ILE A 151 5.69 -1.43 18.51
CA ILE A 151 4.48 -0.64 18.81
C ILE A 151 3.44 -1.40 19.64
N GLY A 152 3.56 -2.73 19.76
CA GLY A 152 2.59 -3.58 20.45
C GLY A 152 1.31 -3.84 19.65
N ALA A 153 1.41 -3.83 18.31
CA ALA A 153 0.30 -4.13 17.41
C ALA A 153 0.23 -5.65 17.14
N ALA A 154 -0.97 -6.20 17.17
CA ALA A 154 -1.26 -7.59 16.83
C ALA A 154 -1.57 -7.79 15.34
N SER A 155 -1.99 -6.72 14.65
CA SER A 155 -2.49 -6.79 13.27
C SER A 155 -1.88 -5.74 12.34
N HIS A 156 -1.92 -6.01 11.03
CA HIS A 156 -1.57 -5.04 10.00
C HIS A 156 -2.45 -3.79 10.11
N PHE A 157 -3.76 -3.96 10.33
CA PHE A 157 -4.66 -2.82 10.50
C PHE A 157 -4.25 -1.91 11.67
N GLU A 158 -3.82 -2.47 12.81
CA GLU A 158 -3.29 -1.68 13.93
C GLU A 158 -1.97 -0.98 13.58
N VAL A 159 -1.10 -1.60 12.80
CA VAL A 159 0.10 -0.93 12.26
C VAL A 159 -0.30 0.27 11.41
N MET A 160 -1.29 0.11 10.52
CA MET A 160 -1.79 1.20 9.69
C MET A 160 -2.37 2.36 10.51
N LEU A 161 -3.07 2.07 11.61
CA LEU A 161 -3.54 3.10 12.53
C LEU A 161 -2.39 3.84 13.23
N MET A 162 -1.32 3.13 13.58
CA MET A 162 -0.12 3.77 14.15
C MET A 162 0.62 4.62 13.12
N LEU A 163 0.75 4.16 11.88
CA LEU A 163 1.32 4.97 10.79
C LEU A 163 0.47 6.23 10.57
N GLN A 164 -0.86 6.11 10.63
CA GLN A 164 -1.74 7.27 10.59
C GLN A 164 -1.49 8.24 11.76
N ASP A 165 -1.30 7.73 12.99
CA ASP A 165 -0.94 8.54 14.15
C ASP A 165 0.42 9.25 13.99
N TRP A 166 1.35 8.68 13.22
CA TRP A 166 2.63 9.30 12.91
C TRP A 166 2.59 10.33 11.78
N GLY A 167 1.40 10.59 11.23
CA GLY A 167 1.16 11.60 10.21
C GLY A 167 1.09 11.06 8.78
N PHE A 168 1.09 9.74 8.57
CA PHE A 168 0.86 9.19 7.24
C PHE A 168 -0.62 9.28 6.85
N ARG A 169 -0.88 9.60 5.58
CA ARG A 169 -2.21 9.45 5.00
C ARG A 169 -2.46 7.98 4.67
N VAL A 170 -3.38 7.35 5.39
CA VAL A 170 -3.80 5.95 5.18
C VAL A 170 -5.19 5.94 4.55
N ASN A 171 -5.44 5.02 3.61
CA ASN A 171 -6.73 4.85 2.94
C ASN A 171 -7.77 4.11 3.82
N LYS A 172 -7.83 4.46 5.11
CA LYS A 172 -8.57 3.73 6.15
C LYS A 172 -10.03 3.42 5.79
N PRO A 173 -10.83 4.33 5.18
CA PRO A 173 -12.21 4.03 4.81
C PRO A 173 -12.36 2.88 3.81
N HIS A 174 -11.29 2.54 3.07
CA HIS A 174 -11.27 1.53 2.03
C HIS A 174 -10.48 0.27 2.41
N ILE A 175 -9.83 0.22 3.58
CA ILE A 175 -9.24 -1.00 4.11
C ILE A 175 -10.37 -1.87 4.69
N ARG A 176 -10.63 -3.02 4.07
CA ARG A 176 -11.63 -3.99 4.53
C ARG A 176 -10.97 -5.07 5.37
N LEU A 177 -11.49 -5.30 6.57
CA LEU A 177 -11.19 -6.50 7.36
C LEU A 177 -12.10 -7.62 6.89
N CYS A 178 -11.52 -8.78 6.57
CA CYS A 178 -12.21 -9.91 5.98
C CYS A 178 -11.96 -11.18 6.81
N SER A 179 -13.03 -11.77 7.32
CA SER A 179 -13.03 -13.05 8.04
C SER A 179 -13.03 -14.21 7.06
N GLY A 180 -11.85 -14.53 6.53
CA GLY A 180 -11.65 -15.62 5.58
C GLY A 180 -11.91 -15.25 4.11
N ILE A 181 -11.71 -16.23 3.24
CA ILE A 181 -11.54 -16.00 1.80
C ILE A 181 -12.81 -15.56 1.07
N THR A 182 -13.99 -15.97 1.55
CA THR A 182 -15.26 -15.57 0.94
C THR A 182 -15.46 -14.05 1.05
N GLU A 183 -15.13 -13.45 2.19
CA GLU A 183 -15.21 -12.00 2.37
C GLU A 183 -14.15 -11.26 1.57
N VAL A 184 -12.95 -11.84 1.41
CA VAL A 184 -11.90 -11.28 0.53
C VAL A 184 -12.41 -11.18 -0.92
N ILE A 185 -13.01 -12.26 -1.44
CA ILE A 185 -13.54 -12.28 -2.81
C ILE A 185 -14.66 -11.24 -2.97
N GLN A 186 -15.54 -11.09 -1.98
CA GLN A 186 -16.59 -10.07 -2.00
C GLN A 186 -16.01 -8.64 -1.98
N ALA A 187 -14.97 -8.40 -1.16
CA ALA A 187 -14.30 -7.11 -1.10
C ALA A 187 -13.64 -6.77 -2.45
N ILE A 188 -12.99 -7.73 -3.11
CA ILE A 188 -12.40 -7.55 -4.43
C ILE A 188 -13.45 -7.22 -5.47
N ARG A 189 -14.56 -7.97 -5.53
CA ARG A 189 -15.66 -7.67 -6.45
C ARG A 189 -16.24 -6.27 -6.22
N THR A 190 -16.36 -5.85 -4.96
CA THR A 190 -16.81 -4.49 -4.62
C THR A 190 -15.86 -3.43 -5.19
N VAL A 191 -14.55 -3.69 -5.14
CA VAL A 191 -13.53 -2.81 -5.71
C VAL A 191 -13.60 -2.82 -7.25
N GLU A 192 -13.74 -3.98 -7.89
CA GLU A 192 -13.91 -4.10 -9.36
C GLU A 192 -15.16 -3.39 -9.88
N GLU A 193 -16.24 -3.40 -9.10
CA GLU A 193 -17.51 -2.75 -9.42
C GLU A 193 -17.51 -1.25 -9.10
N GLN A 194 -16.50 -0.74 -8.38
CA GLN A 194 -16.42 0.65 -7.95
C GLN A 194 -16.13 1.59 -9.12
N LYS A 195 -17.18 2.07 -9.77
CA LYS A 195 -17.09 3.02 -10.89
C LYS A 195 -16.78 4.46 -10.46
N GLU A 196 -17.23 4.83 -9.26
CA GLU A 196 -17.08 6.18 -8.70
C GLU A 196 -15.96 6.15 -7.66
N SER A 197 -14.72 6.37 -8.11
CA SER A 197 -13.57 6.61 -7.24
C SER A 197 -12.94 7.94 -7.63
N SER A 198 -12.46 8.68 -6.62
CA SER A 198 -11.76 9.95 -6.85
C SER A 198 -10.42 9.75 -7.57
N TYR A 199 -9.89 8.52 -7.60
CA TYR A 199 -8.65 8.13 -8.28
C TYR A 199 -8.85 6.87 -9.14
N GLU A 200 -7.94 6.61 -10.08
CA GLU A 200 -7.87 5.32 -10.80
C GLU A 200 -7.43 4.21 -9.86
N LEU A 201 -7.95 3.01 -10.08
CA LEU A 201 -7.64 1.80 -9.31
C LEU A 201 -7.15 0.75 -10.29
N ASP A 202 -5.95 0.22 -10.04
CA ASP A 202 -5.36 -0.84 -10.87
C ASP A 202 -5.24 -2.15 -10.11
N GLU A 203 -5.09 -2.08 -8.79
CA GLU A 203 -4.71 -3.21 -7.96
C GLU A 203 -5.44 -3.16 -6.61
N ALA A 204 -5.55 -4.31 -5.96
CA ALA A 204 -5.88 -4.43 -4.55
C ALA A 204 -4.84 -5.30 -3.85
N VAL A 205 -4.44 -4.95 -2.64
CA VAL A 205 -3.56 -5.78 -1.84
C VAL A 205 -4.40 -6.59 -0.87
N VAL A 206 -4.19 -7.91 -0.89
CA VAL A 206 -4.75 -8.84 0.07
C VAL A 206 -3.62 -9.34 0.96
N GLN A 207 -3.79 -9.27 2.26
CA GLN A 207 -2.78 -9.75 3.21
C GLN A 207 -3.39 -10.32 4.46
N LEU A 208 -2.68 -11.27 5.09
CA LEU A 208 -3.00 -11.71 6.44
C LEU A 208 -2.95 -10.53 7.40
N ASN A 209 -4.08 -10.26 8.06
CA ASN A 209 -4.19 -9.17 9.01
C ASN A 209 -3.45 -9.51 10.31
N LEU A 210 -3.61 -10.73 10.83
CA LEU A 210 -2.96 -11.14 12.08
C LEU A 210 -1.47 -11.42 11.84
N LEU A 211 -0.60 -10.61 12.45
CA LEU A 211 0.85 -10.66 12.18
C LEU A 211 1.51 -11.92 12.74
N ALA A 212 0.93 -12.53 13.78
CA ALA A 212 1.36 -13.83 14.26
C ALA A 212 1.11 -14.94 13.22
N GLN A 213 -0.05 -14.93 12.56
CA GLN A 213 -0.36 -15.86 11.46
C GLN A 213 0.57 -15.62 10.28
N ARG A 214 0.75 -14.35 9.87
CA ARG A 214 1.65 -14.00 8.77
C ARG A 214 3.09 -14.42 9.03
N SER A 215 3.60 -14.16 10.24
CA SER A 215 4.95 -14.58 10.65
C SER A 215 5.12 -16.10 10.63
N ALA A 216 4.09 -16.88 10.98
CA ALA A 216 4.15 -18.34 10.89
C ALA A 216 4.20 -18.82 9.42
N VAL A 217 3.37 -18.22 8.56
CA VAL A 217 3.34 -18.51 7.11
C VAL A 217 4.69 -18.18 6.45
N GLU A 218 5.25 -17.00 6.73
CA GLU A 218 6.55 -16.57 6.20
C GLU A 218 7.72 -17.47 6.65
N ALA A 219 7.63 -18.06 7.84
CA ALA A 219 8.68 -18.91 8.39
C ALA A 219 8.62 -20.36 7.84
N ALA A 220 7.43 -20.84 7.50
CA ALA A 220 7.18 -22.24 7.13
C ALA A 220 6.98 -22.47 5.63
N SER A 221 6.91 -21.42 4.82
CA SER A 221 6.66 -21.51 3.38
C SER A 221 7.36 -20.41 2.58
N ASP A 222 7.26 -20.51 1.26
CA ASP A 222 7.63 -19.45 0.31
C ASP A 222 6.60 -18.31 0.25
N LEU A 223 5.44 -18.45 0.88
CA LEU A 223 4.41 -17.42 0.92
C LEU A 223 4.82 -16.28 1.84
N LYS A 224 4.51 -15.06 1.40
CA LYS A 224 4.67 -13.85 2.23
C LYS A 224 3.41 -13.49 3.02
N GLY A 225 2.32 -14.23 2.84
CA GLY A 225 1.01 -13.85 3.40
C GLY A 225 0.49 -12.50 2.89
N VAL A 226 0.97 -12.06 1.73
CA VAL A 226 0.59 -10.83 1.01
C VAL A 226 0.58 -11.13 -0.48
N ILE A 227 -0.47 -10.70 -1.17
CA ILE A 227 -0.62 -10.79 -2.63
C ILE A 227 -1.14 -9.46 -3.20
N GLU A 228 -0.76 -9.19 -4.44
CA GLU A 228 -1.27 -8.08 -5.24
C GLU A 228 -2.28 -8.67 -6.25
N TYR A 229 -3.55 -8.29 -6.15
CA TYR A 229 -4.59 -8.65 -7.09
C TYR A 229 -4.76 -7.56 -8.14
N GLU A 230 -4.64 -7.91 -9.41
CA GLU A 230 -4.86 -7.00 -10.53
C GLU A 230 -6.37 -6.81 -10.78
N ILE A 231 -6.83 -5.56 -10.69
CA ILE A 231 -8.21 -5.18 -10.98
C ILE A 231 -8.36 -5.11 -12.50
N LYS A 232 -9.21 -5.98 -13.06
CA LYS A 232 -9.52 -5.93 -14.48
C LYS A 232 -10.42 -4.71 -14.74
N PRO A 233 -10.13 -3.90 -15.77
CA PRO A 233 -11.04 -2.82 -16.15
C PRO A 233 -12.41 -3.43 -16.50
N PRO A 234 -13.52 -2.75 -16.17
CA PRO A 234 -14.84 -3.24 -16.49
C PRO A 234 -14.93 -3.48 -18.00
N GLN A 235 -15.30 -4.70 -18.41
CA GLN A 235 -15.47 -5.01 -19.81
C GLN A 235 -16.54 -4.07 -20.39
N ARG A 236 -16.15 -3.27 -21.39
CA ARG A 236 -17.10 -2.48 -22.16
C ARG A 236 -17.90 -3.45 -23.02
N GLY A 237 -19.12 -3.75 -22.60
CA GLY A 237 -20.13 -4.43 -23.40
C GLY A 237 -20.66 -3.53 -24.52
#